data_AF-A0A958D161-F1
#
_entry.id   AF-A0A958D161-F1
#
_cell.length_a   1.000
_cell.length_b   1.000
_cell.length_c   1.000
_cell.angle_alpha   90.00
_cell.angle_beta   90.00
_cell.angle_gamma   90.00
#
_symmetry.space_group_name_H-M   'P 1'
#
loop_
_entity.id
_entity.type
_entity.pdbx_description
1 polymer ?
#
loop_
_entity_poly.entity_id
_entity_poly.type
_entity_poly.pdbx_seq_one_letter_code
_entity_poly.pdbx_strand_id
1 'polypeptide(L)'
;APSFIKLSNPIYAPIYRGYKHRLESNPAHQEKSKGHRDNMAKRYMIKMFLIDLYKAWRTIEGLPVTPPYHEGKLGIFHRAA
;
A
#
# COMPACT_ATOMS: atom_id res chain seq x y z
N ALA A 1 2.75 -21.21 1.22
CA ALA A 1 3.53 -20.04 1.69
C ALA A 1 2.70 -19.22 2.67
N PRO A 2 3.17 -18.96 3.90
CA PRO A 2 2.48 -18.08 4.84
C PRO A 2 2.50 -16.63 4.32
N SER A 3 1.36 -15.94 4.39
CA SER A 3 1.20 -14.57 3.86
C SER A 3 1.86 -13.53 4.79
N PHE A 4 2.25 -12.36 4.24
CA PHE A 4 2.85 -11.25 5.02
C PHE A 4 2.10 -10.92 6.31
N ILE A 5 0.77 -11.06 6.30
CA ILE A 5 -0.10 -10.80 7.44
C ILE A 5 0.04 -11.90 8.50
N LYS A 6 0.05 -13.18 8.10
CA LYS A 6 0.15 -14.33 9.02
C LYS A 6 1.52 -14.42 9.69
N LEU A 7 2.57 -14.00 8.99
CA LEU A 7 3.93 -13.92 9.52
C LEU A 7 4.18 -12.66 10.35
N SER A 8 3.21 -11.75 10.46
CA SER A 8 3.40 -10.44 11.08
C SER A 8 4.64 -9.71 10.53
N ASN A 9 4.81 -9.71 9.20
CA ASN A 9 5.93 -9.02 8.56
C ASN A 9 5.98 -7.55 9.03
N PRO A 10 7.15 -7.06 9.49
CA PRO A 10 7.25 -5.77 10.18
C PRO A 10 6.95 -4.57 9.29
N ILE A 11 6.98 -4.72 7.97
CA ILE A 11 6.71 -3.65 7.01
C ILE A 11 5.27 -3.75 6.51
N TYR A 12 4.90 -4.90 5.94
CA TYR A 12 3.63 -5.01 5.21
C TYR A 12 2.42 -5.30 6.11
N ALA A 13 2.60 -5.96 7.26
CA ALA A 13 1.47 -6.21 8.17
C ALA A 13 0.95 -4.90 8.81
N PRO A 14 1.79 -3.95 9.26
CA PRO A 14 1.32 -2.63 9.71
C PRO A 14 0.61 -1.84 8.60
N ILE A 15 1.10 -1.86 7.36
CA ILE A 15 0.45 -1.21 6.22
C ILE A 15 -0.99 -1.72 6.03
N TYR A 16 -1.16 -3.05 6.04
CA TYR A 16 -2.48 -3.68 5.95
C TYR A 16 -3.38 -3.28 7.14
N ARG A 17 -2.89 -3.43 8.38
CA ARG A 17 -3.67 -3.15 9.60
C ARG A 17 -4.08 -1.68 9.68
N GLY A 18 -3.15 -0.77 9.41
CA GLY A 18 -3.41 0.67 9.39
C GLY A 18 -4.40 1.07 8.31
N TYR A 19 -4.26 0.56 7.08
CA TYR A 19 -5.23 0.84 6.02
C TYR A 19 -6.62 0.31 6.34
N LYS A 20 -6.70 -0.92 6.87
CA LYS A 20 -7.97 -1.53 7.29
C LYS A 20 -8.67 -0.70 8.36
N HIS A 21 -7.95 -0.27 9.38
CA HIS A 21 -8.48 0.61 10.42
C HIS A 21 -9.05 1.91 9.85
N ARG A 22 -8.36 2.53 8.88
CA ARG A 22 -8.89 3.73 8.20
C ARG A 22 -10.17 3.46 7.43
N LEU A 23 -10.25 2.32 6.72
CA LEU A 23 -11.48 1.95 6.01
C LEU A 23 -12.64 1.68 6.95
N GLU A 24 -12.38 1.08 8.11
CA GLU A 24 -13.41 0.79 9.12
C GLU A 24 -13.88 2.06 9.83
N SER A 25 -13.03 3.09 9.92
CA SER A 25 -13.33 4.38 10.56
C SER A 25 -13.92 5.42 9.58
N ASN A 26 -13.92 5.16 8.27
CA ASN A 26 -14.32 6.14 7.26
C ASN A 26 -15.80 5.95 6.86
N PRO A 27 -16.66 6.98 7.02
CA PRO A 27 -18.08 6.92 6.65
C PRO A 27 -18.33 6.49 5.20
N ALA A 28 -17.45 6.85 4.25
CA ALA A 28 -17.56 6.47 2.84
C ALA A 28 -17.44 4.95 2.57
N HIS A 29 -17.02 4.17 3.58
CA HIS A 29 -16.88 2.72 3.50
C HIS A 29 -17.73 1.98 4.54
N GLN A 30 -18.67 2.67 5.21
CA GLN A 30 -19.54 2.09 6.23
C GLN A 30 -20.45 0.98 5.65
N GLU A 31 -21.09 1.25 4.50
CA GLU A 31 -21.98 0.31 3.80
C GLU A 31 -21.25 -0.89 3.18
N LYS A 32 -19.91 -0.85 3.07
CA LYS A 32 -19.15 -1.96 2.49
C LYS A 32 -19.08 -3.11 3.48
N SER A 33 -19.17 -4.35 3.00
CA SER A 33 -19.02 -5.51 3.88
C SER A 33 -17.61 -5.58 4.49
N LYS A 34 -17.48 -6.26 5.64
CA LYS A 34 -16.18 -6.52 6.29
C LYS A 34 -15.19 -7.19 5.32
N GLY A 35 -15.66 -8.15 4.53
CA GLY A 35 -14.85 -8.83 3.52
C GLY A 35 -14.39 -7.90 2.40
N HIS A 36 -15.24 -6.96 1.97
CA HIS A 36 -14.86 -5.96 0.97
C HIS A 36 -13.75 -5.06 1.49
N ARG A 37 -13.87 -4.51 2.71
CA ARG A 37 -12.83 -3.68 3.33
C ARG A 37 -11.52 -4.44 3.53
N ASP A 38 -11.61 -5.72 3.91
CA ASP A 38 -10.44 -6.59 4.04
C ASP A 38 -9.69 -6.77 2.71
N ASN A 39 -10.42 -7.01 1.62
CA ASN A 39 -9.85 -7.13 0.28
C ASN A 39 -9.25 -5.81 -0.22
N MET A 40 -9.86 -4.67 0.12
CA MET A 40 -9.26 -3.35 -0.15
C MET A 40 -7.93 -3.17 0.58
N ALA A 41 -7.85 -3.53 1.86
CA ALA A 41 -6.62 -3.43 2.64
C ALA A 41 -5.53 -4.38 2.12
N LYS A 42 -5.87 -5.62 1.76
CA LYS A 42 -4.94 -6.55 1.11
C LYS A 42 -4.42 -6.00 -0.22
N ARG A 43 -5.31 -5.47 -1.06
CA ARG A 43 -4.94 -4.83 -2.34
C ARG A 43 -3.99 -3.66 -2.12
N TYR A 44 -4.25 -2.81 -1.13
CA TYR A 44 -3.38 -1.69 -0.79
C TYR A 44 -1.99 -2.15 -0.35
N MET A 45 -1.91 -3.14 0.55
CA MET A 45 -0.65 -3.74 0.99
C MET A 45 0.16 -4.31 -0.18
N ILE A 46 -0.50 -5.03 -1.11
CA ILE A 46 0.16 -5.59 -2.30
C ILE A 46 0.69 -4.47 -3.20
N LYS A 47 -0.06 -3.38 -3.39
CA LYS A 47 0.43 -2.22 -4.16
C LYS A 47 1.70 -1.63 -3.55
N MET A 48 1.78 -1.52 -2.23
CA MET A 48 2.99 -1.04 -1.56
C MET A 48 4.19 -1.98 -1.78
N PHE A 49 3.98 -3.29 -1.64
CA PHE A 49 5.03 -4.27 -1.95
C PHE A 49 5.53 -4.16 -3.40
N LEU A 50 4.62 -4.01 -4.37
CA LEU A 50 5.01 -3.87 -5.78
C LEU A 50 5.81 -2.60 -6.06
N ILE A 51 5.55 -1.50 -5.34
CA ILE A 51 6.35 -0.28 -5.42
C ILE A 51 7.76 -0.54 -4.92
N ASP A 52 7.91 -1.19 -3.77
CA ASP A 52 9.22 -1.49 -3.20
C ASP A 52 10.00 -2.48 -4.06
N LEU A 53 9.31 -3.50 -4.61
CA LEU A 53 9.88 -4.43 -5.58
C LEU A 53 10.40 -3.70 -6.83
N TYR A 54 9.61 -2.79 -7.39
CA TYR A 54 10.03 -1.98 -8.54
C TYR A 54 11.26 -1.13 -8.22
N LYS A 55 11.28 -0.44 -7.09
CA LYS A 55 12.43 0.36 -6.65
C LYS A 55 13.69 -0.47 -6.49
N ALA A 56 13.58 -1.64 -5.85
CA ALA A 56 14.70 -2.55 -5.65
C ALA A 56 15.22 -3.08 -6.99
N TRP A 57 14.33 -3.52 -7.87
CA TRP A 57 14.69 -4.01 -9.21
C TRP A 57 15.43 -2.93 -10.00
N ARG A 58 14.84 -1.74 -10.14
CA ARG A 58 15.46 -0.63 -10.89
C ARG A 58 16.84 -0.26 -10.37
N THR A 59 17.00 -0.23 -9.04
CA THR A 59 18.29 0.02 -8.39
C THR A 59 19.33 -1.04 -8.77
N ILE A 60 18.95 -2.33 -8.77
CA ILE A 60 19.86 -3.43 -9.16
C ILE A 60 20.28 -3.32 -10.63
N GLU A 61 19.37 -2.89 -11.51
CA GLU A 61 19.68 -2.69 -12.93
C GLU A 61 20.45 -1.39 -13.22
N GLY A 62 20.69 -0.54 -12.22
CA GLY A 62 21.32 0.78 -12.41
C GLY A 62 20.45 1.76 -13.20
N LEU A 63 19.14 1.55 -13.21
CA LEU A 63 18.21 2.35 -13.99
C LEU A 63 17.42 3.32 -13.10
N PRO A 64 17.03 4.51 -13.61
CA PRO A 64 16.35 5.51 -12.79
C PRO A 64 14.99 5.00 -12.31
N VAL A 65 14.65 5.32 -11.06
CA VAL A 65 13.32 5.06 -10.49
C VAL A 65 12.40 6.22 -10.86
N THR A 66 11.31 5.92 -11.58
CA THR A 66 10.31 6.93 -11.92
C THR A 66 9.54 7.37 -10.66
N PRO A 67 9.26 8.67 -10.47
CA PRO A 67 8.44 9.14 -9.36
C PRO A 67 7.02 8.53 -9.42
N PRO A 68 6.33 8.41 -8.28
CA PRO A 68 4.93 8.00 -8.25
C PRO A 68 4.04 8.84 -9.17
N TYR A 69 3.00 8.23 -9.73
CA TYR A 69 2.07 8.89 -10.67
C TYR A 69 1.51 10.22 -10.16
N HIS A 70 1.18 10.29 -8.87
CA HIS A 70 0.61 11.49 -8.25
C HIS A 70 1.62 12.64 -8.24
N GLU A 71 2.90 12.37 -8.03
CA GLU A 71 3.96 13.38 -8.12
C GLU A 71 4.27 13.71 -9.57
N GLY A 72 4.61 12.70 -10.39
CA GLY A 72 5.15 12.91 -11.73
C GLY A 72 4.14 13.42 -12.76
N LYS A 73 2.87 13.00 -12.67
CA LYS A 73 1.84 13.37 -13.66
C LYS A 73 0.78 14.32 -13.11
N LEU A 74 0.38 14.16 -11.84
CA LEU A 74 -0.65 15.01 -11.25
C LEU A 74 -0.08 16.24 -10.51
N GLY A 75 1.22 16.27 -10.22
CA GLY A 75 1.83 17.35 -9.43
C GLY A 75 1.34 17.42 -7.97
N ILE A 76 0.78 16.32 -7.46
CA ILE A 76 0.28 16.22 -6.08
C ILE A 76 1.39 15.67 -5.20
N PHE A 77 1.87 16.50 -4.27
CA PHE A 77 2.88 16.12 -3.28
C PHE A 77 2.21 15.94 -1.92
N HIS A 78 2.27 14.73 -1.36
CA HIS A 78 1.89 14.52 0.03
C HIS A 78 3.01 15.06 0.92
N ARG A 79 2.89 16.30 1.41
CA ARG A 79 3.81 16.81 2.45
C ARG A 79 3.67 15.91 3.67
N ALA A 80 4.78 15.31 4.10
CA ALA A 80 4.90 14.81 5.46
C ALA A 80 4.79 16.03 6.39
N ALA A 81 3.92 15.93 7.40
CA ALA A 81 3.85 16.90 8.48
C ALA A 81 5.11 16.84 9.34
#